data_AF-A0A960YH63-F1
#
_entry.id   AF-A0A960YH63-F1
#
_cell.length_a   1.000
_cell.length_b   1.000
_cell.length_c   1.000
_cell.angle_alpha   90.00
_cell.angle_beta   90.00
_cell.angle_gamma   90.00
#
_symmetry.space_group_name_H-M   'P 1'
#
loop_
_entity.id
_entity.type
_entity.pdbx_description
1 polymer ?
#
loop_
_entity_poly.entity_id
_entity_poly.type
_entity_poly.pdbx_seq_one_letter_code
_entity_poly.pdbx_strand_id
1 'polypeptide(L)'
;MRRLLAFSLALAMLPALVAAAVNPSLQSATARLAPGAILLDRVLDLADAPALDGGPGTPPIGPARLRQLAFELEAAGGPAAWPDVETLRAAARPGDDPALLPLALIDARIARIQGDALETGLLRWEGEQLVPTGAGDPTTTQPLVAAALLRDWTYHGADLRLILRREQLLRTADIPAATLALDAGDGLGFRALALDTPFPVRYASRGVKTLTLRATSADGARRYARFTLDVRDLQAPPYDTLWPLTADTPYGGAVATGEAYVYLAPGHATVEKPVVIVEGLDLDNIMGWDELYDLLNQENLLEDMRAMGYDAVVLNFTESTDYIQRNAYLLVTLIEQVQAALADPGQEFVIIGASMGGLVARYALASMEQAGEPHRVSTFISFDSPQNGADIPLGVQYWLDFFSGESADASHLLSRLDRPASRQMLLYHHTSPPTGQGQPDPLRAVLLADLAAVGDYPQNLRKVAVANGSGTGQT
;
A
#
# COMPACT_ATOMS: atom_id res chain seq x y z
N MET A 1 -22.27 -48.43 -12.15
CA MET A 1 -21.50 -47.17 -12.13
C MET A 1 -22.37 -45.97 -12.51
N ARG A 2 -23.57 -45.88 -11.92
CA ARG A 2 -24.53 -44.78 -12.00
C ARG A 2 -24.87 -44.49 -10.53
N ARG A 3 -24.89 -43.21 -10.12
CA ARG A 3 -24.95 -42.65 -8.73
C ARG A 3 -23.59 -42.21 -8.18
N LEU A 4 -23.16 -41.01 -8.58
CA LEU A 4 -22.22 -40.12 -7.88
C LEU A 4 -21.94 -38.90 -8.78
N LEU A 5 -22.95 -38.06 -9.03
CA LEU A 5 -22.77 -36.76 -9.72
C LEU A 5 -24.00 -35.83 -9.64
N ALA A 6 -24.89 -36.08 -8.67
CA ALA A 6 -26.07 -35.26 -8.44
C ALA A 6 -26.14 -34.90 -6.96
N PHE A 7 -25.13 -34.15 -6.49
CA PHE A 7 -25.11 -33.52 -5.17
C PHE A 7 -24.12 -32.33 -5.21
N SER A 8 -24.39 -31.37 -6.10
CA SER A 8 -23.60 -30.13 -6.21
C SER A 8 -24.45 -28.88 -6.45
N LEU A 9 -25.77 -28.94 -6.18
CA LEU A 9 -26.66 -27.78 -6.26
C LEU A 9 -27.53 -27.69 -5.00
N ALA A 10 -26.90 -27.27 -3.91
CA ALA A 10 -27.55 -26.66 -2.75
C ALA A 10 -26.47 -25.89 -1.99
N LEU A 11 -26.00 -24.80 -2.59
CA LEU A 11 -24.80 -24.08 -2.15
C LEU A 11 -25.14 -22.60 -1.95
N ALA A 12 -26.01 -22.31 -0.99
CA ALA A 12 -26.36 -20.93 -0.60
C ALA A 12 -25.36 -20.30 0.40
N MET A 13 -24.17 -20.88 0.60
CA MET A 13 -23.15 -20.41 1.56
C MET A 13 -21.69 -20.69 1.12
N LEU A 14 -21.42 -20.97 -0.15
CA LEU A 14 -20.16 -21.61 -0.55
C LEU A 14 -19.57 -21.16 -1.92
N PRO A 15 -19.65 -19.89 -2.38
CA PRO A 15 -18.83 -19.45 -3.52
C PRO A 15 -17.34 -19.30 -3.14
N ALA A 16 -17.03 -18.98 -1.88
CA ALA A 16 -15.67 -18.65 -1.44
C ALA A 16 -14.76 -19.88 -1.20
N LEU A 17 -15.33 -21.05 -0.85
CA LEU A 17 -14.54 -22.22 -0.47
C LEU A 17 -13.96 -23.03 -1.65
N VAL A 18 -14.35 -22.71 -2.88
CA VAL A 18 -13.98 -23.47 -4.09
C VAL A 18 -13.03 -22.69 -5.01
N ALA A 19 -12.83 -21.39 -4.83
CA ALA A 19 -12.06 -20.56 -5.76
C ALA A 19 -10.54 -20.86 -5.74
N ALA A 20 -9.92 -21.00 -4.56
CA ALA A 20 -8.46 -21.13 -4.43
C ALA A 20 -7.85 -22.39 -5.08
N ALA A 21 -8.62 -23.48 -5.23
CA ALA A 21 -8.14 -24.75 -5.81
C ALA A 21 -8.54 -24.97 -7.28
N VAL A 22 -9.26 -24.02 -7.88
CA VAL A 22 -10.00 -24.23 -9.15
C VAL A 22 -9.55 -23.31 -10.29
N ASN A 23 -8.65 -22.36 -10.02
CA ASN A 23 -8.19 -21.40 -11.04
C ASN A 23 -7.48 -22.06 -12.26
N PRO A 24 -6.43 -22.90 -12.12
CA PRO A 24 -5.76 -23.47 -13.30
C PRO A 24 -6.62 -24.49 -14.07
N SER A 25 -7.49 -25.22 -13.39
CA SER A 25 -8.41 -26.16 -14.04
C SER A 25 -9.53 -25.44 -14.79
N LEU A 26 -10.07 -24.34 -14.27
CA LEU A 26 -11.02 -23.49 -15.00
C LEU A 26 -10.38 -22.76 -16.17
N GLN A 27 -9.19 -22.18 -15.99
CA GLN A 27 -8.45 -21.53 -17.07
C GLN A 27 -8.20 -22.50 -18.21
N SER A 28 -7.71 -23.71 -17.88
CA SER A 28 -7.55 -24.79 -18.85
C SER A 28 -8.88 -25.11 -19.52
N ALA A 29 -9.92 -25.46 -18.75
CA ALA A 29 -11.21 -25.91 -19.28
C ALA A 29 -11.90 -24.88 -20.17
N THR A 30 -11.68 -23.58 -19.95
CA THR A 30 -12.35 -22.48 -20.66
C THR A 30 -11.43 -21.77 -21.67
N ALA A 31 -10.25 -22.32 -21.98
CA ALA A 31 -9.23 -21.66 -22.79
C ALA A 31 -9.70 -21.24 -24.19
N ARG A 32 -10.74 -21.91 -24.74
CA ARG A 32 -11.29 -21.65 -26.08
C ARG A 32 -12.48 -20.70 -26.13
N LEU A 33 -12.86 -20.12 -24.99
CA LEU A 33 -14.04 -19.27 -24.89
C LEU A 33 -13.66 -17.78 -24.96
N ALA A 34 -14.60 -16.96 -25.47
CA ALA A 34 -14.51 -15.50 -25.54
C ALA A 34 -13.18 -14.95 -26.14
N PRO A 35 -12.79 -15.35 -27.37
CA PRO A 35 -11.58 -14.82 -27.99
C PRO A 35 -11.66 -13.29 -28.14
N GLY A 36 -10.70 -12.57 -27.54
CA GLY A 36 -10.66 -11.11 -27.56
C GLY A 36 -11.31 -10.42 -26.35
N ALA A 37 -11.95 -11.16 -25.44
CA ALA A 37 -12.47 -10.61 -24.18
C ALA A 37 -11.92 -11.39 -22.97
N ILE A 38 -11.94 -10.75 -21.82
CA ILE A 38 -11.51 -11.36 -20.55
C ILE A 38 -12.70 -12.12 -19.95
N LEU A 39 -12.56 -13.42 -19.75
CA LEU A 39 -13.63 -14.28 -19.24
C LEU A 39 -13.69 -14.24 -17.71
N LEU A 40 -14.67 -13.53 -17.16
CA LEU A 40 -14.79 -13.33 -15.71
C LEU A 40 -15.21 -14.59 -14.94
N ASP A 41 -15.69 -15.64 -15.60
CA ASP A 41 -16.04 -16.92 -14.95
C ASP A 41 -14.82 -17.68 -14.40
N ARG A 42 -13.60 -17.20 -14.68
CA ARG A 42 -12.34 -17.74 -14.15
C ARG A 42 -12.00 -17.21 -12.76
N VAL A 43 -12.70 -16.19 -12.28
CA VAL A 43 -12.41 -15.49 -11.03
C VAL A 43 -13.67 -15.22 -10.23
N LEU A 44 -13.49 -14.93 -8.94
CA LEU A 44 -14.55 -14.35 -8.12
C LEU A 44 -14.58 -12.84 -8.40
N ASP A 45 -15.70 -12.35 -8.92
CA ASP A 45 -15.89 -10.93 -9.26
C ASP A 45 -16.24 -10.10 -8.02
N LEU A 46 -15.24 -9.80 -7.19
CA LEU A 46 -15.38 -8.93 -6.01
C LEU A 46 -15.36 -7.45 -6.40
N ALA A 47 -14.73 -7.11 -7.53
CA ALA A 47 -14.71 -5.75 -8.06
C ALA A 47 -16.04 -5.32 -8.69
N ASP A 48 -16.99 -6.24 -8.91
CA ASP A 48 -18.25 -5.98 -9.62
C ASP A 48 -17.97 -5.27 -10.95
N ALA A 49 -17.12 -5.89 -11.77
CA ALA A 49 -16.71 -5.39 -13.07
C ALA A 49 -17.91 -5.07 -14.00
N PRO A 50 -19.02 -5.83 -14.01
CA PRO A 50 -20.16 -5.54 -14.87
C PRO A 50 -20.83 -4.18 -14.66
N ALA A 51 -20.73 -3.58 -13.46
CA ALA A 51 -21.25 -2.24 -13.19
C ALA A 51 -20.44 -1.11 -13.84
N LEU A 52 -19.24 -1.41 -14.35
CA LEU A 52 -18.30 -0.47 -14.96
C LEU A 52 -18.39 -0.54 -16.50
N ASP A 53 -19.61 -0.52 -17.02
CA ASP A 53 -19.98 -0.75 -18.44
C ASP A 53 -19.58 0.37 -19.41
N GLY A 54 -18.97 1.45 -18.93
CA GLY A 54 -18.63 2.62 -19.70
C GLY A 54 -19.81 3.57 -19.99
N GLY A 55 -20.98 3.33 -19.41
CA GLY A 55 -22.14 4.20 -19.52
C GLY A 55 -22.00 5.51 -18.73
N PRO A 56 -22.79 6.55 -19.04
CA PRO A 56 -22.75 7.83 -18.32
C PRO A 56 -23.15 7.70 -16.83
N GLY A 57 -23.85 6.62 -16.47
CA GLY A 57 -24.27 6.32 -15.11
C GLY A 57 -23.28 5.46 -14.32
N THR A 58 -22.11 5.13 -14.87
CA THR A 58 -21.11 4.27 -14.19
C THR A 58 -20.77 4.85 -12.80
N PRO A 59 -20.64 4.00 -11.75
CA PRO A 59 -20.33 4.49 -10.41
C PRO A 59 -18.88 5.02 -10.33
N PRO A 60 -18.60 6.00 -9.46
CA PRO A 60 -17.23 6.37 -9.18
C PRO A 60 -16.52 5.26 -8.40
N ILE A 61 -15.24 5.02 -8.73
CA ILE A 61 -14.40 4.06 -8.01
C ILE A 61 -13.14 4.72 -7.45
N GLY A 62 -12.57 4.11 -6.41
CA GLY A 62 -11.28 4.49 -5.84
C GLY A 62 -10.17 3.49 -6.22
N PRO A 63 -8.92 3.76 -5.78
CA PRO A 63 -7.75 2.94 -6.09
C PRO A 63 -7.88 1.49 -5.61
N ALA A 64 -8.54 1.24 -4.47
CA ALA A 64 -8.74 -0.13 -3.96
C ALA A 64 -9.57 -0.99 -4.93
N ARG A 65 -10.71 -0.47 -5.41
CA ARG A 65 -11.55 -1.19 -6.40
C ARG A 65 -10.84 -1.33 -7.74
N LEU A 66 -10.05 -0.34 -8.16
CA LEU A 66 -9.23 -0.45 -9.37
C LEU A 66 -8.18 -1.57 -9.24
N ARG A 67 -7.49 -1.66 -8.10
CA ARG A 67 -6.51 -2.74 -7.83
C ARG A 67 -7.18 -4.11 -7.78
N GLN A 68 -8.33 -4.22 -7.11
CA GLN A 68 -9.12 -5.46 -7.11
C GLN A 68 -9.54 -5.87 -8.52
N LEU A 69 -9.96 -4.92 -9.34
CA LEU A 69 -10.30 -5.17 -10.74
C LEU A 69 -9.08 -5.63 -11.55
N ALA A 70 -7.93 -4.97 -11.42
CA ALA A 70 -6.71 -5.36 -12.10
C ALA A 70 -6.26 -6.79 -11.70
N PHE A 71 -6.32 -7.10 -10.41
CA PHE A 71 -6.03 -8.42 -9.85
C PHE A 71 -6.90 -9.53 -10.45
N GLU A 72 -8.22 -9.31 -10.46
CA GLU A 72 -9.19 -10.26 -11.03
C GLU A 72 -9.01 -10.44 -12.54
N LEU A 73 -8.75 -9.35 -13.27
CA LEU A 73 -8.58 -9.42 -14.72
C LEU A 73 -7.28 -10.14 -15.10
N GLU A 74 -6.19 -9.93 -14.35
CA GLU A 74 -4.94 -10.68 -14.52
C GLU A 74 -5.18 -12.17 -14.27
N ALA A 75 -5.79 -12.52 -13.14
CA ALA A 75 -6.14 -13.90 -12.78
C ALA A 75 -7.12 -14.56 -13.75
N ALA A 76 -7.96 -13.78 -14.45
CA ALA A 76 -8.86 -14.26 -15.51
C ALA A 76 -8.15 -14.52 -16.85
N GLY A 77 -6.84 -14.26 -16.95
CA GLY A 77 -6.05 -14.41 -18.17
C GLY A 77 -5.96 -13.13 -19.00
N GLY A 78 -5.96 -11.97 -18.33
CA GLY A 78 -5.68 -10.67 -18.94
C GLY A 78 -4.29 -10.59 -19.59
N PRO A 79 -4.01 -9.55 -20.39
CA PRO A 79 -2.73 -9.40 -21.07
C PRO A 79 -1.53 -9.34 -20.11
N ALA A 80 -0.53 -10.18 -20.32
CA ALA A 80 0.71 -10.20 -19.51
C ALA A 80 1.54 -8.91 -19.57
N ALA A 81 1.23 -7.99 -20.49
CA ALA A 81 1.88 -6.68 -20.60
C ALA A 81 1.27 -5.62 -19.66
N TRP A 82 0.16 -5.93 -18.98
CA TRP A 82 -0.40 -5.04 -17.98
C TRP A 82 0.50 -5.00 -16.74
N PRO A 83 0.65 -3.84 -16.08
CA PRO A 83 1.36 -3.78 -14.81
C PRO A 83 0.63 -4.63 -13.77
N ASP A 84 1.39 -5.35 -12.96
CA ASP A 84 0.84 -6.05 -11.79
C ASP A 84 0.32 -5.04 -10.73
N VAL A 85 -0.46 -5.56 -9.79
CA VAL A 85 -1.10 -4.76 -8.73
C VAL A 85 -0.08 -4.05 -7.84
N GLU A 86 1.07 -4.66 -7.57
CA GLU A 86 2.12 -4.05 -6.75
C GLU A 86 2.81 -2.90 -7.47
N THR A 87 2.97 -3.00 -8.79
CA THR A 87 3.47 -1.92 -9.64
C THR A 87 2.50 -0.74 -9.64
N LEU A 88 1.18 -1.01 -9.72
CA LEU A 88 0.16 0.03 -9.58
C LEU A 88 0.17 0.68 -8.18
N ARG A 89 0.40 -0.10 -7.12
CA ARG A 89 0.51 0.42 -5.74
C ARG A 89 1.77 1.26 -5.56
N ALA A 90 2.91 0.78 -6.04
CA ALA A 90 4.19 1.50 -5.97
C ALA A 90 4.13 2.83 -6.73
N ALA A 91 3.40 2.87 -7.85
CA ALA A 91 3.18 4.11 -8.60
C ALA A 91 2.36 5.16 -7.81
N ALA A 92 1.63 4.78 -6.75
CA ALA A 92 0.89 5.72 -5.90
C ALA A 92 1.80 6.51 -4.94
N ARG A 93 3.03 6.04 -4.72
CA ARG A 93 3.97 6.69 -3.79
C ARG A 93 4.30 8.11 -4.26
N PRO A 94 4.31 9.11 -3.37
CA PRO A 94 4.81 10.42 -3.72
C PRO A 94 6.30 10.29 -4.07
N GLY A 95 6.65 10.51 -5.33
CA GLY A 95 8.06 10.71 -5.72
C GLY A 95 8.53 12.11 -5.32
N ASP A 96 9.54 12.64 -6.02
CA ASP A 96 10.06 14.00 -5.80
C ASP A 96 9.02 15.12 -6.01
N ASP A 97 7.86 14.81 -6.60
CA ASP A 97 6.82 15.76 -6.95
C ASP A 97 5.45 15.33 -6.36
N PRO A 98 5.16 15.68 -5.10
CA PRO A 98 3.92 15.28 -4.42
C PRO A 98 2.65 15.91 -5.02
N ALA A 99 2.81 16.92 -5.89
CA ALA A 99 1.74 17.54 -6.65
C ALA A 99 1.40 16.81 -7.97
N LEU A 100 2.12 15.74 -8.33
CA LEU A 100 1.85 14.92 -9.51
C LEU A 100 1.17 13.59 -9.13
N LEU A 101 -0.14 13.46 -9.39
CA LEU A 101 -0.89 12.23 -9.11
C LEU A 101 -1.02 11.33 -10.35
N PRO A 102 -0.61 10.06 -10.25
CA PRO A 102 -0.84 9.09 -11.32
C PRO A 102 -2.30 8.61 -11.35
N LEU A 103 -2.77 8.38 -12.58
CA LEU A 103 -4.08 7.85 -12.94
C LEU A 103 -3.85 6.56 -13.74
N ALA A 104 -4.66 5.54 -13.49
CA ALA A 104 -4.72 4.36 -14.35
C ALA A 104 -6.11 4.22 -14.98
N LEU A 105 -6.15 3.64 -16.18
CA LEU A 105 -7.35 3.44 -16.99
C LEU A 105 -7.37 1.99 -17.52
N ILE A 106 -8.43 1.27 -17.21
CA ILE A 106 -8.80 0.01 -17.84
C ILE A 106 -9.88 0.30 -18.88
N ASP A 107 -9.62 -0.05 -20.14
CA ASP A 107 -10.56 0.02 -21.28
C ASP A 107 -10.48 -1.33 -21.99
N ALA A 108 -11.30 -2.27 -21.52
CA ALA A 108 -11.24 -3.70 -21.86
C ALA A 108 -12.62 -4.23 -22.29
N ARG A 109 -12.65 -5.42 -22.91
CA ARG A 109 -13.88 -6.20 -23.05
C ARG A 109 -13.89 -7.33 -22.05
N ILE A 110 -15.01 -7.52 -21.38
CA ILE A 110 -15.26 -8.66 -20.50
C ILE A 110 -16.35 -9.55 -21.08
N ALA A 111 -16.29 -10.83 -20.73
CA ALA A 111 -17.25 -11.85 -21.13
C ALA A 111 -17.72 -12.67 -19.93
N ARG A 112 -18.94 -13.18 -20.03
CA ARG A 112 -19.47 -14.25 -19.17
C ARG A 112 -20.07 -15.37 -19.99
N ILE A 113 -19.94 -16.61 -19.53
CA ILE A 113 -20.65 -17.76 -20.09
C ILE A 113 -22.15 -17.58 -19.84
N GLN A 114 -22.97 -17.79 -20.87
CA GLN A 114 -24.43 -17.78 -20.70
C GLN A 114 -24.84 -18.93 -19.78
N GLY A 115 -25.68 -18.65 -18.79
CA GLY A 115 -26.05 -19.62 -17.74
C GLY A 115 -26.70 -20.89 -18.28
N ASP A 116 -27.35 -20.82 -19.44
CA ASP A 116 -28.02 -21.93 -20.14
C ASP A 116 -27.20 -22.47 -21.32
N ALA A 117 -25.94 -22.07 -21.50
CA ALA A 117 -25.14 -22.41 -22.69
C ALA A 117 -24.95 -23.92 -22.90
N LEU A 118 -24.91 -24.72 -21.83
CA LEU A 118 -24.85 -26.18 -21.92
C LEU A 118 -26.22 -26.79 -22.23
N GLU A 119 -27.30 -26.25 -21.67
CA GLU A 119 -28.67 -26.74 -21.84
C GLU A 119 -29.20 -26.47 -23.25
N THR A 120 -28.87 -25.29 -23.79
CA THR A 120 -29.22 -24.84 -25.14
C THR A 120 -28.29 -25.41 -26.22
N GLY A 121 -27.24 -26.14 -25.82
CA GLY A 121 -26.28 -26.75 -26.74
C GLY A 121 -25.32 -25.76 -27.40
N LEU A 122 -25.13 -24.56 -26.85
CA LEU A 122 -24.10 -23.60 -27.27
C LEU A 122 -22.69 -24.07 -26.88
N LEU A 123 -22.58 -24.78 -25.74
CA LEU A 123 -21.35 -25.42 -25.25
C LEU A 123 -21.52 -26.93 -25.14
N ARG A 124 -20.39 -27.65 -25.23
CA ARG A 124 -20.29 -29.06 -24.85
C ARG A 124 -18.92 -29.38 -24.26
N TRP A 125 -18.85 -30.47 -23.51
CA TRP A 125 -17.57 -31.01 -23.02
C TRP A 125 -16.88 -31.84 -24.11
N GLU A 126 -15.59 -31.57 -24.32
CA GLU A 126 -14.66 -32.40 -25.07
C GLU A 126 -13.47 -32.73 -24.17
N GLY A 127 -13.47 -33.93 -23.55
CA GLY A 127 -12.53 -34.23 -22.48
C GLY A 127 -12.75 -33.30 -21.30
N GLU A 128 -11.70 -32.59 -20.86
CA GLU A 128 -11.73 -31.61 -19.77
C GLU A 128 -11.95 -30.16 -20.25
N GLN A 129 -12.31 -29.98 -21.52
CA GLN A 129 -12.48 -28.65 -22.14
C GLN A 129 -13.95 -28.36 -22.45
N LEU A 130 -14.39 -27.15 -22.16
CA LEU A 130 -15.63 -26.56 -22.68
C LEU A 130 -15.36 -25.97 -24.06
N VAL A 131 -16.06 -26.47 -25.07
CA VAL A 131 -15.91 -26.03 -26.45
C VAL A 131 -17.23 -25.48 -27.02
N PRO A 132 -17.17 -24.38 -27.81
CA PRO A 132 -18.32 -23.92 -28.57
C PRO A 132 -18.76 -24.98 -29.61
N THR A 133 -20.06 -25.17 -29.76
CA THR A 133 -20.63 -26.10 -30.76
C THR A 133 -20.78 -25.47 -32.15
N GLY A 134 -20.72 -24.13 -32.23
CA GLY A 134 -21.01 -23.35 -33.43
C GLY A 134 -22.50 -23.03 -33.61
N ALA A 135 -23.38 -23.43 -32.68
CA ALA A 135 -24.82 -23.15 -32.74
C ALA A 135 -25.18 -21.67 -32.40
N GLY A 136 -24.22 -20.90 -31.89
CA GLY A 136 -24.36 -19.50 -31.50
C GLY A 136 -23.15 -19.05 -30.66
N ASP A 137 -23.18 -17.82 -30.15
CA ASP A 137 -22.19 -17.35 -29.18
C ASP A 137 -22.56 -17.88 -27.78
N PRO A 138 -21.71 -18.69 -27.13
CA PRO A 138 -21.98 -19.20 -25.78
C PRO A 138 -21.74 -18.15 -24.68
N THR A 139 -21.28 -16.95 -25.03
CA THR A 139 -20.91 -15.90 -24.09
C THR A 139 -21.71 -14.63 -24.31
N THR A 140 -21.82 -13.81 -23.27
CA THR A 140 -22.26 -12.41 -23.36
C THR A 140 -21.06 -11.51 -23.15
N THR A 141 -20.83 -10.56 -24.04
CA THR A 141 -19.70 -9.63 -23.94
C THR A 141 -20.17 -8.20 -23.70
N GLN A 142 -19.42 -7.45 -22.90
CA GLN A 142 -19.68 -6.04 -22.66
C GLN A 142 -18.37 -5.24 -22.51
N PRO A 143 -18.41 -3.92 -22.74
CA PRO A 143 -17.30 -3.04 -22.38
C PRO A 143 -17.07 -3.03 -20.86
N LEU A 144 -15.81 -2.82 -20.48
CA LEU A 144 -15.37 -2.51 -19.14
C LEU A 144 -14.50 -1.25 -19.23
N VAL A 145 -14.96 -0.16 -18.62
CA VAL A 145 -14.22 1.10 -18.56
C VAL A 145 -14.14 1.60 -17.13
N ALA A 146 -12.93 1.55 -16.57
CA ALA A 146 -12.68 1.89 -15.18
C ALA A 146 -11.43 2.77 -15.10
N ALA A 147 -11.47 3.81 -14.28
CA ALA A 147 -10.31 4.64 -14.03
C ALA A 147 -10.30 5.04 -12.57
N ALA A 148 -9.11 5.18 -11.98
CA ALA A 148 -8.93 5.75 -10.66
C ALA A 148 -7.56 6.42 -10.55
N LEU A 149 -7.48 7.47 -9.74
CA LEU A 149 -6.19 7.93 -9.26
C LEU A 149 -5.58 6.82 -8.40
N LEU A 150 -4.28 6.59 -8.55
CA LEU A 150 -3.58 5.56 -7.76
C LEU A 150 -3.42 5.99 -6.29
N ARG A 151 -3.52 7.30 -6.03
CA ARG A 151 -3.71 7.93 -4.72
C ARG A 151 -4.95 8.84 -4.76
N ASP A 152 -5.91 8.62 -3.88
CA ASP A 152 -7.21 9.30 -3.89
C ASP A 152 -7.33 10.46 -2.91
N TRP A 153 -6.21 10.96 -2.38
CA TRP A 153 -6.13 12.24 -1.68
C TRP A 153 -4.96 13.10 -2.15
N THR A 154 -5.01 14.40 -1.84
CA THR A 154 -3.91 15.33 -2.02
C THR A 154 -4.03 16.54 -1.10
N TYR A 155 -2.88 17.10 -0.72
CA TYR A 155 -2.78 18.40 -0.05
C TYR A 155 -2.46 19.55 -1.02
N HIS A 156 -2.16 19.24 -2.29
CA HIS A 156 -1.72 20.20 -3.30
C HIS A 156 -2.87 20.65 -4.21
N GLY A 157 -4.09 20.75 -3.68
CA GLY A 157 -5.28 21.07 -4.48
C GLY A 157 -5.18 22.38 -5.27
N ALA A 158 -4.38 23.35 -4.81
CA ALA A 158 -4.20 24.63 -5.47
C ALA A 158 -3.28 24.58 -6.71
N ASP A 159 -2.41 23.58 -6.80
CA ASP A 159 -1.45 23.38 -7.91
C ASP A 159 -1.21 21.87 -8.10
N LEU A 160 -2.23 21.17 -8.63
CA LEU A 160 -2.22 19.72 -8.82
C LEU A 160 -2.00 19.38 -10.30
N ARG A 161 -1.27 18.31 -10.57
CA ARG A 161 -1.13 17.72 -11.90
C ARG A 161 -1.55 16.25 -11.84
N LEU A 162 -2.35 15.81 -12.80
CA LEU A 162 -2.72 14.40 -12.99
C LEU A 162 -1.94 13.83 -14.17
N ILE A 163 -1.54 12.56 -14.14
CA ILE A 163 -0.84 11.94 -15.27
C ILE A 163 -1.35 10.53 -15.53
N LEU A 164 -1.76 10.26 -16.77
CA LEU A 164 -2.02 8.91 -17.26
C LEU A 164 -0.82 8.47 -18.09
N ARG A 165 0.00 7.57 -17.53
CA ARG A 165 1.14 7.03 -18.25
C ARG A 165 0.70 5.92 -19.21
N ARG A 166 1.44 5.70 -20.30
CA ARG A 166 1.12 4.66 -21.29
C ARG A 166 1.06 3.27 -20.67
N GLU A 167 1.96 2.96 -19.74
CA GLU A 167 1.98 1.70 -19.00
C GLU A 167 0.79 1.54 -18.02
N GLN A 168 0.12 2.64 -17.65
CA GLN A 168 -1.06 2.65 -16.78
C GLN A 168 -2.38 2.62 -17.60
N LEU A 169 -2.28 2.48 -18.92
CA LEU A 169 -3.41 2.26 -19.82
C LEU A 169 -3.54 0.76 -20.14
N LEU A 170 -4.43 0.09 -19.43
CA LEU A 170 -4.73 -1.32 -19.58
C LEU A 170 -5.84 -1.50 -20.62
N ARG A 171 -5.46 -1.91 -21.84
CA ARG A 171 -6.40 -2.06 -22.97
C ARG A 171 -6.29 -3.44 -23.61
N THR A 172 -7.42 -4.01 -24.01
CA THR A 172 -7.47 -5.22 -24.86
C THR A 172 -7.31 -4.85 -26.34
N ALA A 173 -6.67 -5.72 -27.12
CA ALA A 173 -6.22 -5.42 -28.48
C ALA A 173 -7.35 -5.09 -29.48
N ASP A 174 -8.57 -5.51 -29.17
CA ASP A 174 -9.76 -5.38 -30.00
C ASP A 174 -10.55 -4.07 -29.76
N ILE A 175 -10.16 -3.27 -28.75
CA ILE A 175 -10.78 -1.98 -28.49
C ILE A 175 -10.15 -0.90 -29.38
N PRO A 176 -10.95 -0.19 -30.19
CA PRO A 176 -10.46 0.90 -31.01
C PRO A 176 -9.79 1.98 -30.17
N ALA A 177 -8.71 2.56 -30.72
CA ALA A 177 -8.12 3.74 -30.13
C ALA A 177 -9.16 4.85 -29.96
N ALA A 178 -9.10 5.53 -28.82
CA ALA A 178 -10.04 6.57 -28.44
C ALA A 178 -9.28 7.81 -28.00
N THR A 179 -9.81 9.00 -28.34
CA THR A 179 -9.34 10.26 -27.75
C THR A 179 -9.87 10.36 -26.33
N LEU A 180 -9.01 10.75 -25.39
CA LEU A 180 -9.37 10.88 -23.98
C LEU A 180 -9.64 12.34 -23.63
N ALA A 181 -10.68 12.56 -22.82
CA ALA A 181 -10.96 13.85 -22.19
C ALA A 181 -11.30 13.63 -20.71
N LEU A 182 -10.94 14.60 -19.86
CA LEU A 182 -11.17 14.56 -18.43
C LEU A 182 -11.92 15.80 -17.99
N ASP A 183 -13.06 15.61 -17.33
CA ASP A 183 -13.65 16.59 -16.43
C ASP A 183 -13.10 16.32 -15.04
N ALA A 184 -12.26 17.23 -14.54
CA ALA A 184 -11.59 17.06 -13.25
C ALA A 184 -12.45 17.54 -12.06
N GLY A 185 -13.69 18.00 -12.28
CA GLY A 185 -14.50 18.54 -11.19
C GLY A 185 -13.97 19.86 -10.62
N ASP A 186 -13.15 20.58 -11.38
CA ASP A 186 -12.58 21.89 -11.07
C ASP A 186 -13.41 23.06 -11.63
N GLY A 187 -14.54 22.75 -12.27
CA GLY A 187 -15.43 23.73 -12.89
C GLY A 187 -15.08 24.13 -14.33
N LEU A 188 -14.05 23.53 -14.93
CA LEU A 188 -13.66 23.81 -16.32
C LEU A 188 -14.26 22.83 -17.34
N GLY A 189 -14.93 21.78 -16.88
CA GLY A 189 -15.53 20.74 -17.72
C GLY A 189 -14.49 19.86 -18.43
N PHE A 190 -14.91 19.17 -19.48
CA PHE A 190 -14.05 18.25 -20.23
C PHE A 190 -12.92 18.95 -20.98
N ARG A 191 -11.67 18.58 -20.67
CA ARG A 191 -10.44 19.02 -21.35
C ARG A 191 -9.70 17.81 -21.91
N ALA A 192 -8.89 18.00 -22.96
CA ALA A 192 -8.15 16.90 -23.58
C ALA A 192 -7.14 16.29 -22.59
N LEU A 193 -7.11 14.96 -22.49
CA LEU A 193 -6.16 14.22 -21.68
C LEU A 193 -5.21 13.47 -22.62
N ALA A 194 -3.92 13.80 -22.57
CA ALA A 194 -2.88 13.14 -23.34
C ALA A 194 -2.10 12.15 -22.46
N LEU A 195 -1.65 11.05 -23.06
CA LEU A 195 -0.76 10.11 -22.38
C LEU A 195 0.58 10.79 -22.09
N ASP A 196 1.20 10.38 -20.98
CA ASP A 196 2.55 10.81 -20.56
C ASP A 196 2.72 12.33 -20.40
N THR A 197 1.61 13.07 -20.33
CA THR A 197 1.60 14.53 -20.24
C THR A 197 0.87 14.96 -18.98
N PRO A 198 1.51 15.75 -18.07
CA PRO A 198 0.84 16.28 -16.89
C PRO A 198 -0.39 17.13 -17.25
N PHE A 199 -1.52 16.81 -16.64
CA PHE A 199 -2.81 17.46 -16.80
C PHE A 199 -3.07 18.39 -15.59
N PRO A 200 -3.03 19.71 -15.75
CA PRO A 200 -3.15 20.64 -14.63
C PRO A 200 -4.59 20.72 -14.11
N VAL A 201 -4.73 20.73 -12.78
CA VAL A 201 -5.99 20.83 -12.04
C VAL A 201 -5.82 21.80 -10.89
N ARG A 202 -6.86 22.60 -10.63
CA ARG A 202 -6.88 23.53 -9.51
C ARG A 202 -8.23 23.51 -8.81
N TYR A 203 -8.22 23.20 -7.52
CA TYR A 203 -9.40 23.23 -6.67
C TYR A 203 -9.36 24.46 -5.76
N ALA A 204 -10.47 25.20 -5.74
CA ALA A 204 -10.63 26.36 -4.87
C ALA A 204 -11.06 25.99 -3.43
N SER A 205 -11.45 24.74 -3.20
CA SER A 205 -11.98 24.27 -1.92
C SER A 205 -11.60 22.82 -1.65
N ARG A 206 -11.52 22.49 -0.36
CA ARG A 206 -11.34 21.12 0.16
C ARG A 206 -12.51 20.20 -0.20
N GLY A 207 -12.35 18.93 0.18
CA GLY A 207 -13.34 17.88 0.13
C GLY A 207 -13.31 17.07 -1.16
N VAL A 208 -14.15 16.03 -1.17
CA VAL A 208 -14.20 15.04 -2.25
C VAL A 208 -14.66 15.69 -3.56
N LYS A 209 -13.86 15.47 -4.61
CA LYS A 209 -14.10 15.86 -6.00
C LYS A 209 -14.41 14.59 -6.79
N THR A 210 -15.39 14.65 -7.68
CA THR A 210 -15.68 13.56 -8.63
C THR A 210 -15.14 13.93 -9.99
N LEU A 211 -14.26 13.09 -10.52
CA LEU A 211 -13.66 13.23 -11.84
C LEU A 211 -14.37 12.28 -12.81
N THR A 212 -14.53 12.71 -14.07
CA THR A 212 -15.14 11.92 -15.13
C THR A 212 -14.22 11.88 -16.34
N LEU A 213 -13.68 10.70 -16.63
CA LEU A 213 -12.93 10.44 -17.87
C LEU A 213 -13.92 10.03 -18.97
N ARG A 214 -13.69 10.53 -20.18
CA ARG A 214 -14.44 10.16 -21.40
C ARG A 214 -13.48 9.68 -22.48
N ALA A 215 -13.65 8.45 -22.93
CA ALA A 215 -13.04 7.92 -24.13
C ALA A 215 -13.99 8.07 -25.32
N THR A 216 -13.54 8.68 -26.41
CA THR A 216 -14.33 8.82 -27.66
C THR A 216 -13.65 8.07 -28.80
N SER A 217 -14.30 7.04 -29.30
CA SER A 217 -13.86 6.25 -30.47
C SER A 217 -13.99 7.06 -31.77
N ALA A 218 -13.31 6.61 -32.83
CA ALA A 218 -13.34 7.27 -34.15
C ALA A 218 -14.75 7.35 -34.78
N ASP A 219 -15.64 6.43 -34.42
CA ASP A 219 -17.06 6.41 -34.82
C ASP A 219 -17.95 7.36 -34.00
N GLY A 220 -17.38 8.08 -33.02
CA GLY A 220 -18.08 8.99 -32.13
C GLY A 220 -18.70 8.33 -30.89
N ALA A 221 -18.57 7.01 -30.72
CA ALA A 221 -19.04 6.31 -29.52
C ALA A 221 -18.28 6.80 -28.28
N ARG A 222 -19.00 7.06 -27.19
CA ARG A 222 -18.45 7.60 -25.94
C ARG A 222 -18.57 6.57 -24.82
N ARG A 223 -17.47 6.34 -24.12
CA ARG A 223 -17.42 5.56 -22.88
C ARG A 223 -16.90 6.42 -21.75
N TYR A 224 -17.37 6.17 -20.53
CA TYR A 224 -17.09 6.98 -19.36
C TYR A 224 -16.49 6.15 -18.23
N ALA A 225 -15.61 6.77 -17.44
CA ALA A 225 -15.16 6.24 -16.16
C ALA A 225 -15.27 7.36 -15.12
N ARG A 226 -15.62 7.03 -13.88
CA ARG A 226 -15.75 8.00 -12.79
C ARG A 226 -14.91 7.58 -11.60
N PHE A 227 -14.33 8.56 -10.91
CA PHE A 227 -13.50 8.33 -9.73
C PHE A 227 -13.46 9.57 -8.84
N THR A 228 -12.89 9.42 -7.65
CA THR A 228 -12.86 10.48 -6.64
C THR A 228 -11.44 10.90 -6.29
N LEU A 229 -11.32 12.14 -5.81
CA LEU A 229 -10.13 12.71 -5.19
C LEU A 229 -10.56 13.52 -3.97
N ASP A 230 -10.02 13.21 -2.80
CA ASP A 230 -10.20 14.00 -1.59
C ASP A 230 -9.14 15.09 -1.49
N VAL A 231 -9.55 16.35 -1.66
CA VAL A 231 -8.65 17.50 -1.50
C VAL A 231 -8.64 17.88 -0.03
N ARG A 232 -7.51 17.66 0.61
CA ARG A 232 -7.27 17.95 2.02
C ARG A 232 -6.39 19.19 2.14
N ASP A 233 -6.31 19.72 3.35
CA ASP A 233 -5.27 20.69 3.69
C ASP A 233 -4.27 20.01 4.61
N LEU A 234 -3.01 20.33 4.38
CA LEU A 234 -1.93 19.98 5.27
C LEU A 234 -1.54 21.22 6.05
N GLN A 235 -1.32 21.06 7.35
CA GLN A 235 -0.70 22.09 8.19
C GLN A 235 0.77 21.75 8.47
N ALA A 236 1.47 21.14 7.49
CA ALA A 236 2.90 20.91 7.60
C ALA A 236 3.67 22.09 6.97
N PRO A 237 4.53 22.80 7.72
CA PRO A 237 5.46 23.74 7.14
C PRO A 237 6.51 22.99 6.30
N PRO A 238 7.17 23.64 5.32
CA PRO A 238 8.32 23.03 4.65
C PRO A 238 9.41 22.69 5.67
N TYR A 239 10.11 21.58 5.45
CA TYR A 239 11.33 21.26 6.21
C TYR A 239 12.46 22.26 5.86
N ASP A 240 13.34 22.49 6.82
CA ASP A 240 14.49 23.39 6.65
C ASP A 240 15.67 22.69 5.97
N THR A 241 15.86 21.39 6.26
CA THR A 241 16.96 20.60 5.67
C THR A 241 16.55 19.13 5.52
N LEU A 242 17.00 18.50 4.45
CA LEU A 242 16.89 17.07 4.19
C LEU A 242 18.26 16.41 4.33
N TRP A 243 18.34 15.35 5.13
CA TRP A 243 19.53 14.50 5.24
C TRP A 243 19.26 13.13 4.64
N PRO A 244 19.80 12.80 3.45
CA PRO A 244 19.78 11.44 2.94
C PRO A 244 20.73 10.57 3.77
N LEU A 245 20.29 9.37 4.14
CA LEU A 245 21.00 8.46 5.03
C LEU A 245 21.22 7.11 4.36
N THR A 246 22.39 6.52 4.61
CA THR A 246 22.72 5.14 4.28
C THR A 246 23.46 4.57 5.48
N ALA A 247 22.99 3.44 6.01
CA ALA A 247 23.61 2.81 7.16
C ALA A 247 25.00 2.27 6.78
N ASP A 248 25.99 2.48 7.64
CA ASP A 248 27.34 1.95 7.44
C ASP A 248 27.43 0.45 7.80
N THR A 249 26.63 0.03 8.78
CA THR A 249 26.63 -1.36 9.27
C THR A 249 25.53 -2.17 8.59
N PRO A 250 25.88 -3.27 7.88
CA PRO A 250 24.88 -4.15 7.30
C PRO A 250 24.28 -5.10 8.34
N TYR A 251 23.04 -5.52 8.12
CA TYR A 251 22.41 -6.63 8.82
C TYR A 251 21.76 -7.59 7.83
N GLY A 252 22.02 -8.89 7.94
CA GLY A 252 21.52 -9.88 6.98
C GLY A 252 22.01 -9.65 5.54
N GLY A 253 23.22 -9.11 5.38
CA GLY A 253 23.86 -8.90 4.07
C GLY A 253 23.46 -7.64 3.31
N ALA A 254 22.67 -6.75 3.89
CA ALA A 254 22.29 -5.47 3.28
C ALA A 254 22.26 -4.33 4.31
N VAL A 255 22.37 -3.09 3.82
CA VAL A 255 22.28 -1.86 4.60
C VAL A 255 20.89 -1.23 4.44
N ALA A 256 20.42 -0.51 5.46
CA ALA A 256 19.23 0.33 5.34
C ALA A 256 19.56 1.69 4.71
N THR A 257 18.55 2.31 4.11
CA THR A 257 18.60 3.70 3.64
C THR A 257 17.34 4.41 4.11
N GLY A 258 17.37 5.74 4.11
CA GLY A 258 16.22 6.57 4.46
C GLY A 258 16.58 8.04 4.42
N GLU A 259 15.69 8.85 4.94
CA GLU A 259 15.80 10.30 4.95
C GLU A 259 15.45 10.85 6.33
N ALA A 260 16.17 11.87 6.77
CA ALA A 260 15.81 12.65 7.96
C ALA A 260 15.43 14.08 7.57
N TYR A 261 14.23 14.48 7.96
CA TYR A 261 13.66 15.81 7.71
C TYR A 261 13.82 16.67 8.96
N VAL A 262 14.51 17.80 8.80
CA VAL A 262 14.86 18.71 9.90
C VAL A 262 13.93 19.92 9.88
N TYR A 263 13.34 20.21 11.05
CA TYR A 263 12.51 21.40 11.30
C TYR A 263 13.09 22.17 12.48
N LEU A 264 13.60 23.35 12.21
CA LEU A 264 14.24 24.20 13.20
C LEU A 264 13.19 24.93 14.05
N ALA A 265 13.46 25.09 15.33
CA ALA A 265 12.67 25.99 16.16
C ALA A 265 12.78 27.44 15.65
N PRO A 266 11.75 28.28 15.86
CA PRO A 266 11.82 29.68 15.48
C PRO A 266 13.05 30.40 16.05
N GLY A 267 13.86 31.00 15.17
CA GLY A 267 15.07 31.74 15.54
C GLY A 267 16.37 30.94 15.47
N HIS A 268 16.31 29.61 15.31
CA HIS A 268 17.49 28.80 15.04
C HIS A 268 17.88 28.89 13.55
N ALA A 269 19.18 28.93 13.27
CA ALA A 269 19.72 28.90 11.90
C ALA A 269 20.39 27.57 11.56
N THR A 270 20.66 26.75 12.57
CA THR A 270 21.24 25.41 12.50
C THR A 270 20.57 24.56 13.57
N VAL A 271 20.81 23.24 13.57
CA VAL A 271 20.31 22.36 14.65
C VAL A 271 20.98 22.75 15.97
N GLU A 272 20.16 23.07 16.97
CA GLU A 272 20.59 23.50 18.29
C GLU A 272 20.01 22.65 19.41
N LYS A 273 18.74 22.22 19.37
CA LYS A 273 18.11 21.38 20.43
C LYS A 273 17.26 20.27 19.83
N PRO A 274 17.90 19.26 19.21
CA PRO A 274 17.17 18.26 18.44
C PRO A 274 16.36 17.32 19.33
N VAL A 275 15.19 16.96 18.82
CA VAL A 275 14.43 15.78 19.22
C VAL A 275 14.29 14.92 17.97
N VAL A 276 14.90 13.74 18.01
CA VAL A 276 14.84 12.77 16.91
C VAL A 276 13.57 11.95 17.06
N ILE A 277 12.72 11.93 16.04
CA ILE A 277 11.51 11.13 15.97
C ILE A 277 11.73 10.01 14.98
N VAL A 278 11.57 8.77 15.44
CA VAL A 278 11.74 7.55 14.65
C VAL A 278 10.36 6.99 14.33
N GLU A 279 10.03 6.95 13.04
CA GLU A 279 8.74 6.46 12.57
C GLU A 279 8.50 4.97 12.89
N GLY A 280 7.24 4.58 12.73
CA GLY A 280 6.79 3.20 12.89
C GLY A 280 6.84 2.38 11.60
N LEU A 281 6.01 1.35 11.56
CA LEU A 281 5.83 0.52 10.37
C LEU A 281 4.93 1.26 9.37
N ASP A 282 5.44 1.61 8.20
CA ASP A 282 4.67 2.09 7.04
C ASP A 282 4.51 0.93 6.03
N LEU A 283 3.34 0.30 6.05
CA LEU A 283 3.06 -0.90 5.24
C LEU A 283 3.07 -0.63 3.74
N ASP A 284 2.54 0.51 3.31
CA ASP A 284 2.39 0.84 1.90
C ASP A 284 3.57 1.70 1.40
N ASN A 285 4.34 2.29 2.32
CA ASN A 285 5.42 3.24 2.08
C ASN A 285 4.94 4.40 1.19
N ILE A 286 3.76 4.90 1.53
CA ILE A 286 3.07 5.99 0.81
C ILE A 286 3.08 7.29 1.62
N MET A 287 3.42 7.22 2.91
CA MET A 287 3.49 8.40 3.76
C MET A 287 4.77 9.18 3.46
N GLY A 288 4.61 10.39 2.95
CA GLY A 288 5.70 11.35 2.83
C GLY A 288 6.02 12.00 4.17
N TRP A 289 7.10 12.80 4.20
CA TRP A 289 7.47 13.60 5.37
C TRP A 289 6.37 14.51 5.88
N ASP A 290 5.53 14.98 4.97
CA ASP A 290 4.49 15.96 5.16
C ASP A 290 3.28 15.30 5.85
N GLU A 291 2.97 14.05 5.45
CA GLU A 291 2.02 13.18 6.15
C GLU A 291 2.53 12.72 7.52
N LEU A 292 3.81 12.37 7.64
CA LEU A 292 4.43 12.05 8.93
C LEU A 292 4.38 13.26 9.88
N TYR A 293 4.64 14.47 9.38
CA TYR A 293 4.53 15.70 10.14
C TYR A 293 3.11 15.93 10.64
N ASP A 294 2.12 15.84 9.74
CA ASP A 294 0.71 16.04 10.09
C ASP A 294 0.22 15.00 11.10
N LEU A 295 0.60 13.72 10.94
CA LEU A 295 0.32 12.65 11.88
C LEU A 295 0.88 12.97 13.28
N LEU A 296 2.15 13.37 13.35
CA LEU A 296 2.78 13.76 14.61
C LEU A 296 2.14 15.03 15.19
N ASN A 297 1.63 15.93 14.35
CA ASN A 297 1.10 17.23 14.76
C ASN A 297 -0.43 17.28 14.91
N GLN A 298 -1.16 16.14 14.88
CA GLN A 298 -2.62 16.11 15.06
C GLN A 298 -3.08 16.78 16.37
N GLU A 299 -2.29 16.61 17.44
CA GLU A 299 -2.49 17.26 18.74
C GLU A 299 -1.42 18.34 19.00
N ASN A 300 -0.92 18.96 17.93
CA ASN A 300 0.06 20.06 17.92
C ASN A 300 1.44 19.75 18.53
N LEU A 301 1.84 18.47 18.63
CA LEU A 301 3.09 18.07 19.28
C LEU A 301 4.33 18.75 18.69
N LEU A 302 4.50 18.71 17.36
CA LEU A 302 5.70 19.24 16.71
C LEU A 302 5.77 20.76 16.82
N GLU A 303 4.65 21.45 16.63
CA GLU A 303 4.60 22.90 16.75
C GLU A 303 4.78 23.37 18.19
N ASP A 304 4.20 22.69 19.18
CA ASP A 304 4.42 23.02 20.59
C ASP A 304 5.89 22.79 20.98
N MET A 305 6.51 21.70 20.52
CA MET A 305 7.94 21.44 20.72
C MET A 305 8.81 22.53 20.10
N ARG A 306 8.53 22.91 18.85
CA ARG A 306 9.24 24.00 18.16
C ARG A 306 9.05 25.34 18.84
N ALA A 307 7.84 25.66 19.29
CA ALA A 307 7.56 26.87 20.07
C ALA A 307 8.31 26.90 21.41
N MET A 308 8.58 25.74 22.01
CA MET A 308 9.43 25.60 23.20
C MET A 308 10.94 25.66 22.90
N GLY A 309 11.34 25.80 21.63
CA GLY A 309 12.72 25.93 21.21
C GLY A 309 13.41 24.60 20.89
N TYR A 310 12.68 23.52 20.61
CA TYR A 310 13.25 22.25 20.17
C TYR A 310 13.18 22.12 18.64
N ASP A 311 14.26 21.61 18.04
CA ASP A 311 14.26 21.22 16.63
C ASP A 311 13.70 19.81 16.49
N ALA A 312 12.91 19.54 15.45
CA ALA A 312 12.45 18.19 15.14
C ALA A 312 13.31 17.57 14.03
N VAL A 313 13.78 16.35 14.24
CA VAL A 313 14.49 15.55 13.23
C VAL A 313 13.71 14.27 13.02
N VAL A 314 12.93 14.19 11.94
CA VAL A 314 12.00 13.08 11.67
C VAL A 314 12.65 12.09 10.71
N LEU A 315 12.89 10.86 11.15
CA LEU A 315 13.42 9.77 10.33
C LEU A 315 12.30 9.05 9.59
N ASN A 316 12.44 8.96 8.26
CA ASN A 316 11.63 8.15 7.36
C ASN A 316 12.51 7.06 6.73
N PHE A 317 12.13 5.79 6.86
CA PHE A 317 12.86 4.66 6.29
C PHE A 317 12.47 4.47 4.83
N THR A 318 13.44 4.17 3.96
CA THR A 318 13.13 3.72 2.60
C THR A 318 12.33 2.40 2.61
N GLU A 319 12.57 1.55 3.62
CA GLU A 319 11.86 0.28 3.80
C GLU A 319 11.70 -0.02 5.31
N SER A 320 10.63 0.50 5.90
CA SER A 320 10.33 0.33 7.32
C SER A 320 9.94 -1.12 7.69
N THR A 321 9.57 -1.97 6.73
CA THR A 321 9.17 -3.36 6.99
C THR A 321 10.33 -4.36 7.06
N ASP A 322 11.57 -3.91 6.88
CA ASP A 322 12.77 -4.75 6.96
C ASP A 322 13.17 -5.13 8.40
N TYR A 323 14.26 -5.88 8.58
CA TYR A 323 14.75 -6.26 9.91
C TYR A 323 14.93 -5.05 10.83
N ILE A 324 14.39 -5.13 12.06
CA ILE A 324 14.50 -4.05 13.06
C ILE A 324 15.96 -3.69 13.32
N GLN A 325 16.87 -4.67 13.35
CA GLN A 325 18.31 -4.44 13.50
C GLN A 325 18.90 -3.65 12.33
N ARG A 326 18.44 -3.90 11.09
CA ARG A 326 18.91 -3.16 9.92
C ARG A 326 18.48 -1.70 9.99
N ASN A 327 17.22 -1.45 10.36
CA ASN A 327 16.70 -0.10 10.56
C ASN A 327 17.36 0.59 11.77
N ALA A 328 17.76 -0.17 12.79
CA ALA A 328 18.50 0.36 13.93
C ALA A 328 19.89 0.88 13.54
N TYR A 329 20.60 0.22 12.64
CA TYR A 329 21.88 0.73 12.13
C TYR A 329 21.74 2.02 11.31
N LEU A 330 20.60 2.23 10.62
CA LEU A 330 20.33 3.54 10.00
C LEU A 330 20.13 4.63 11.06
N LEU A 331 19.47 4.31 12.17
CA LEU A 331 19.31 5.26 13.27
C LEU A 331 20.64 5.57 13.96
N VAL A 332 21.59 4.62 14.03
CA VAL A 332 22.97 4.92 14.48
C VAL A 332 23.60 5.99 13.59
N THR A 333 23.54 5.83 12.27
CA THR A 333 24.04 6.84 11.32
C THR A 333 23.35 8.20 11.50
N LEU A 334 22.03 8.22 11.75
CA LEU A 334 21.34 9.49 12.05
C LEU A 334 21.80 10.11 13.38
N ILE A 335 22.00 9.32 14.43
CA ILE A 335 22.52 9.78 15.71
C ILE A 335 23.88 10.46 15.52
N GLU A 336 24.77 9.86 14.72
CA GLU A 336 26.07 10.42 14.39
C GLU A 336 25.95 11.72 13.59
N GLN A 337 25.04 11.75 12.61
CA GLN A 337 24.76 12.95 11.80
C GLN A 337 24.23 14.12 12.66
N VAL A 338 23.36 13.84 13.63
CA VAL A 338 22.87 14.83 14.59
C VAL A 338 24.01 15.34 15.47
N GLN A 339 24.84 14.45 16.02
CA GLN A 339 26.00 14.84 16.83
C GLN A 339 26.99 15.72 16.06
N ALA A 340 27.23 15.41 14.77
CA ALA A 340 28.11 16.20 13.91
C ALA A 340 27.53 17.58 13.55
N ALA A 341 26.20 17.73 13.58
CA ALA A 341 25.52 19.00 13.29
C ALA A 341 25.48 19.95 14.51
N LEU A 342 25.68 19.45 15.72
CA LEU A 342 25.64 20.25 16.95
C LEU A 342 26.91 21.09 17.13
N ALA A 343 26.73 22.34 17.55
CA ALA A 343 27.84 23.25 17.82
C ALA A 343 28.68 22.83 19.04
N ASP A 344 28.05 22.24 20.05
CA ASP A 344 28.71 21.63 21.21
C ASP A 344 28.71 20.09 21.05
N PRO A 345 29.87 19.45 20.79
CA PRO A 345 29.99 18.00 20.66
C PRO A 345 29.60 17.21 21.92
N GLY A 346 29.54 17.87 23.08
CA GLY A 346 29.10 17.27 24.34
C GLY A 346 27.61 17.37 24.59
N GLN A 347 26.87 18.11 23.76
CA GLN A 347 25.46 18.36 23.97
C GLN A 347 24.64 17.07 23.82
N GLU A 348 23.74 16.85 24.79
CA GLU A 348 22.79 15.74 24.73
C GLU A 348 21.46 16.13 24.10
N PHE A 349 20.77 15.15 23.53
CA PHE A 349 19.47 15.32 22.88
C PHE A 349 18.48 14.21 23.23
N VAL A 350 17.27 14.25 22.64
CA VAL A 350 16.17 13.31 22.93
C VAL A 350 15.84 12.47 21.71
N ILE A 351 15.49 11.20 21.94
CA ILE A 351 14.92 10.32 20.90
C ILE A 351 13.53 9.84 21.32
N ILE A 352 12.59 9.92 20.39
CA ILE A 352 11.25 9.36 20.49
C ILE A 352 11.09 8.29 19.42
N GLY A 353 10.77 7.05 19.82
CA GLY A 353 10.47 5.98 18.88
C GLY A 353 9.00 5.59 18.96
N ALA A 354 8.26 5.78 17.87
CA ALA A 354 6.83 5.46 17.79
C ALA A 354 6.61 4.06 17.21
N SER A 355 5.73 3.26 17.81
CA SER A 355 5.45 1.88 17.35
C SER A 355 6.75 1.07 17.16
N MET A 356 7.01 0.50 15.99
CA MET A 356 8.26 -0.19 15.65
C MET A 356 9.51 0.69 15.91
N GLY A 357 9.43 2.00 15.70
CA GLY A 357 10.53 2.95 15.92
C GLY A 357 11.11 2.91 17.34
N GLY A 358 10.32 2.51 18.35
CA GLY A 358 10.82 2.30 19.70
C GLY A 358 11.67 1.04 19.88
N LEU A 359 11.42 -0.02 19.09
CA LEU A 359 12.30 -1.20 19.04
C LEU A 359 13.60 -0.87 18.30
N VAL A 360 13.50 -0.10 17.22
CA VAL A 360 14.65 0.41 16.46
C VAL A 360 15.55 1.27 17.37
N ALA A 361 14.98 2.26 18.06
CA ALA A 361 15.70 3.12 19.00
C ALA A 361 16.32 2.32 20.16
N ARG A 362 15.57 1.38 20.73
CA ARG A 362 16.08 0.49 21.77
C ARG A 362 17.33 -0.28 21.30
N TYR A 363 17.27 -0.90 20.12
CA TYR A 363 18.38 -1.68 19.59
C TYR A 363 19.58 -0.79 19.28
N ALA A 364 19.38 0.32 18.57
CA ALA A 364 20.45 1.25 18.18
C ALA A 364 21.21 1.77 19.41
N LEU A 365 20.49 2.30 20.40
CA LEU A 365 21.10 2.88 21.60
C LEU A 365 21.83 1.83 22.43
N ALA A 366 21.24 0.64 22.61
CA ALA A 366 21.89 -0.46 23.32
C ALA A 366 23.16 -0.94 22.58
N SER A 367 23.12 -1.03 21.25
CA SER A 367 24.28 -1.42 20.44
C SER A 367 25.44 -0.43 20.53
N MET A 368 25.15 0.88 20.51
CA MET A 368 26.17 1.92 20.68
C MET A 368 26.79 1.86 22.08
N GLU A 369 25.99 1.69 23.13
CA GLU A 369 26.52 1.53 24.49
C GLU A 369 27.39 0.28 24.62
N GLN A 370 26.98 -0.85 24.03
CA GLN A 370 27.75 -2.09 24.02
C GLN A 370 29.09 -1.95 23.26
N ALA A 371 29.11 -1.13 22.21
CA ALA A 371 30.32 -0.81 21.44
C ALA A 371 31.22 0.24 22.15
N GLY A 372 30.74 0.88 23.23
CA GLY A 372 31.44 1.98 23.89
C GLY A 372 31.38 3.29 23.11
N GLU A 373 30.41 3.43 22.21
CA GLU A 373 30.19 4.61 21.37
C GLU A 373 29.21 5.58 22.05
N PRO A 374 29.60 6.83 22.29
CA PRO A 374 28.71 7.79 22.96
C PRO A 374 27.58 8.23 22.02
N HIS A 375 26.35 7.83 22.34
CA HIS A 375 25.15 8.21 21.56
C HIS A 375 24.62 9.63 21.89
N ARG A 376 25.04 10.24 23.01
CA ARG A 376 24.62 11.59 23.47
C ARG A 376 23.12 11.79 23.60
N VAL A 377 22.39 10.72 23.90
CA VAL A 377 20.94 10.78 24.13
C VAL A 377 20.69 10.83 25.63
N SER A 378 20.09 11.93 26.10
CA SER A 378 19.71 12.11 27.50
C SER A 378 18.44 11.33 27.86
N THR A 379 17.49 11.27 26.93
CA THR A 379 16.17 10.66 27.12
C THR A 379 15.73 9.87 25.89
N PHE A 380 15.33 8.62 26.12
CA PHE A 380 14.64 7.78 25.16
C PHE A 380 13.17 7.64 25.57
N ILE A 381 12.26 8.03 24.67
CA ILE A 381 10.81 7.90 24.82
C ILE A 381 10.32 6.80 23.86
N SER A 382 9.81 5.70 24.42
CA SER A 382 9.11 4.67 23.67
C SER A 382 7.62 5.01 23.63
N PHE A 383 7.10 5.34 22.46
CA PHE A 383 5.71 5.73 22.27
C PHE A 383 4.93 4.60 21.60
N ASP A 384 4.03 3.98 22.36
CA ASP A 384 3.16 2.86 21.96
C ASP A 384 3.90 1.73 21.22
N SER A 385 5.14 1.47 21.63
CA SER A 385 6.01 0.52 20.95
C SER A 385 5.76 -0.90 21.45
N PRO A 386 5.70 -1.91 20.56
CA PRO A 386 5.50 -3.31 20.95
C PRO A 386 6.78 -3.93 21.52
N GLN A 387 7.31 -3.36 22.62
CA GLN A 387 8.57 -3.76 23.26
C GLN A 387 8.61 -5.26 23.63
N ASN A 388 7.44 -5.81 23.98
CA ASN A 388 7.25 -7.23 24.30
C ASN A 388 6.51 -7.99 23.20
N GLY A 389 6.32 -7.40 22.03
CA GLY A 389 5.59 -7.96 20.89
C GLY A 389 4.19 -7.39 20.69
N ALA A 390 3.65 -7.65 19.51
CA ALA A 390 2.31 -7.27 19.08
C ALA A 390 1.45 -8.53 18.84
N ASP A 391 0.14 -8.39 18.99
CA ASP A 391 -0.82 -9.43 18.67
C ASP A 391 -1.76 -8.96 17.56
N ILE A 392 -1.56 -9.48 16.35
CA ILE A 392 -2.58 -9.46 15.31
C ILE A 392 -3.29 -10.81 15.42
N PRO A 393 -4.61 -10.86 15.70
CA PRO A 393 -5.30 -12.11 15.93
C PRO A 393 -5.01 -13.14 14.83
N LEU A 394 -4.61 -14.35 15.19
CA LEU A 394 -4.27 -15.40 14.23
C LEU A 394 -5.37 -15.68 13.20
N GLY A 395 -6.64 -15.54 13.61
CA GLY A 395 -7.77 -15.67 12.68
C GLY A 395 -7.74 -14.64 11.56
N VAL A 396 -7.28 -13.41 11.82
CA VAL A 396 -7.10 -12.37 10.80
C VAL A 396 -5.91 -12.71 9.91
N GLN A 397 -4.81 -13.20 10.47
CA GLN A 397 -3.64 -13.60 9.68
C GLN A 397 -3.98 -14.75 8.71
N TYR A 398 -4.69 -15.79 9.19
CA TYR A 398 -5.17 -16.88 8.32
C TYR A 398 -6.26 -16.44 7.34
N TRP A 399 -7.05 -15.41 7.68
CA TRP A 399 -7.99 -14.81 6.74
C TRP A 399 -7.24 -14.15 5.58
N LEU A 400 -6.15 -13.43 5.86
CA LEU A 400 -5.29 -12.84 4.82
C LEU A 400 -4.68 -13.92 3.92
N ASP A 401 -4.13 -14.98 4.51
CA ASP A 401 -3.59 -16.13 3.77
C ASP A 401 -4.64 -16.78 2.86
N PHE A 402 -5.81 -17.10 3.43
CA PHE A 402 -6.90 -17.77 2.70
C PHE A 402 -7.44 -16.95 1.52
N PHE A 403 -7.60 -15.63 1.68
CA PHE A 403 -8.16 -14.76 0.65
C PHE A 403 -7.10 -14.08 -0.24
N SER A 404 -5.81 -14.40 -0.07
CA SER A 404 -4.73 -13.79 -0.84
C SER A 404 -4.77 -14.10 -2.33
N GLY A 405 -5.46 -15.18 -2.72
CA GLY A 405 -5.68 -15.57 -4.12
C GLY A 405 -6.86 -14.86 -4.79
N GLU A 406 -7.71 -14.19 -4.02
CA GLU A 406 -8.96 -13.57 -4.47
C GLU A 406 -9.00 -12.07 -4.23
N SER A 407 -8.29 -11.56 -3.21
CA SER A 407 -8.30 -10.14 -2.82
C SER A 407 -6.93 -9.51 -2.96
N ALA A 408 -6.87 -8.42 -3.74
CA ALA A 408 -5.66 -7.64 -3.96
C ALA A 408 -5.09 -7.08 -2.63
N ASP A 409 -5.96 -6.58 -1.76
CA ASP A 409 -5.53 -6.03 -0.47
C ASP A 409 -5.20 -7.14 0.54
N ALA A 410 -5.87 -8.29 0.51
CA ALA A 410 -5.48 -9.44 1.35
C ALA A 410 -4.11 -9.97 0.96
N SER A 411 -3.84 -10.12 -0.34
CA SER A 411 -2.54 -10.49 -0.89
C SER A 411 -1.46 -9.51 -0.47
N HIS A 412 -1.76 -8.20 -0.60
CA HIS A 412 -0.84 -7.15 -0.18
C HIS A 412 -0.53 -7.20 1.31
N LEU A 413 -1.55 -7.19 2.16
CA LEU A 413 -1.38 -7.19 3.61
C LEU A 413 -0.68 -8.46 4.11
N LEU A 414 -0.96 -9.63 3.51
CA LEU A 414 -0.22 -10.86 3.80
C LEU A 414 1.26 -10.69 3.46
N SER A 415 1.58 -10.14 2.30
CA SER A 415 2.97 -9.89 1.89
C SER A 415 3.71 -8.98 2.88
N ARG A 416 3.01 -8.01 3.49
CA ARG A 416 3.55 -7.13 4.53
C ARG A 416 3.64 -7.79 5.90
N LEU A 417 2.68 -8.65 6.24
CA LEU A 417 2.72 -9.49 7.44
C LEU A 417 3.93 -10.42 7.43
N ASP A 418 4.29 -10.93 6.25
CA ASP A 418 5.42 -11.84 6.03
C ASP A 418 6.79 -11.14 5.98
N ARG A 419 6.83 -9.81 6.10
CA ARG A 419 8.08 -9.04 6.13
C ARG A 419 8.83 -9.25 7.46
N PRO A 420 10.17 -9.07 7.47
CA PRO A 420 10.97 -9.31 8.66
C PRO A 420 10.52 -8.53 9.91
N ALA A 421 10.23 -7.22 9.81
CA ALA A 421 9.78 -6.42 10.95
C ALA A 421 8.53 -7.02 11.60
N SER A 422 7.50 -7.31 10.80
CA SER A 422 6.23 -7.89 11.23
C SER A 422 6.45 -9.22 11.95
N ARG A 423 7.21 -10.14 11.34
CA ARG A 423 7.54 -11.46 11.89
C ARG A 423 8.32 -11.38 13.20
N GLN A 424 9.20 -10.39 13.33
CA GLN A 424 9.95 -10.16 14.57
C GLN A 424 9.06 -9.62 15.70
N MET A 425 8.10 -8.76 15.38
CA MET A 425 7.23 -8.13 16.37
C MET A 425 6.10 -9.02 16.85
N LEU A 426 5.56 -9.90 16.00
CA LEU A 426 4.35 -10.65 16.34
C LEU A 426 4.58 -11.78 17.35
N LEU A 427 3.71 -11.86 18.35
CA LEU A 427 3.69 -12.93 19.35
C LEU A 427 3.36 -14.28 18.72
N TYR A 428 2.50 -14.26 17.70
CA TYR A 428 2.13 -15.41 16.90
C TYR A 428 2.11 -15.03 15.43
N HIS A 429 2.58 -15.92 14.58
CA HIS A 429 2.56 -15.75 13.14
C HIS A 429 1.83 -16.92 12.48
N HIS A 430 1.09 -16.65 11.41
CA HIS A 430 0.46 -17.70 10.61
C HIS A 430 1.51 -18.65 10.02
N THR A 431 1.08 -19.89 9.76
CA THR A 431 1.91 -20.95 9.19
C THR A 431 1.20 -21.57 7.99
N SER A 432 1.98 -22.03 7.00
CA SER A 432 1.47 -22.79 5.87
C SER A 432 2.21 -24.13 5.80
N PRO A 433 1.54 -25.28 6.06
CA PRO A 433 0.12 -25.42 6.37
C PRO A 433 -0.23 -24.89 7.79
N PRO A 434 -1.51 -24.49 8.03
CA PRO A 434 -1.96 -24.00 9.33
C PRO A 434 -1.74 -25.01 10.46
N THR A 435 -1.24 -24.52 11.61
CA THR A 435 -1.07 -25.32 12.82
C THR A 435 -2.12 -25.01 13.87
N GLY A 436 -2.54 -26.01 14.64
CA GLY A 436 -3.54 -25.85 15.72
C GLY A 436 -3.06 -25.07 16.95
N GLN A 437 -1.81 -24.63 16.98
CA GLN A 437 -1.26 -23.75 18.01
C GLN A 437 -0.59 -22.55 17.36
N GLY A 438 -0.85 -21.36 17.91
CA GLY A 438 -0.11 -20.15 17.59
C GLY A 438 1.33 -20.28 18.06
N GLN A 439 2.28 -19.98 17.17
CA GLN A 439 3.70 -19.93 17.50
C GLN A 439 4.29 -18.63 16.94
N PRO A 440 5.28 -18.03 17.62
CA PRO A 440 6.03 -16.92 17.05
C PRO A 440 6.84 -17.40 15.85
N ASP A 441 7.13 -16.49 14.93
CA ASP A 441 8.09 -16.75 13.87
C ASP A 441 9.52 -16.89 14.43
N PRO A 442 10.39 -17.76 13.88
CA PRO A 442 11.78 -17.86 14.30
C PRO A 442 12.56 -16.54 14.29
N LEU A 443 12.22 -15.59 13.40
CA LEU A 443 12.86 -14.28 13.36
C LEU A 443 12.67 -13.47 14.65
N ARG A 444 11.57 -13.67 15.38
CA ARG A 444 11.38 -13.08 16.70
C ARG A 444 12.42 -13.56 17.70
N ALA A 445 12.70 -14.87 17.71
CA ALA A 445 13.71 -15.42 18.61
C ALA A 445 15.11 -14.86 18.29
N VAL A 446 15.42 -14.65 17.00
CA VAL A 446 16.65 -13.99 16.57
C VAL A 446 16.72 -12.54 17.09
N LEU A 447 15.66 -11.75 16.93
CA LEU A 447 15.63 -10.37 17.46
C LEU A 447 15.85 -10.33 18.98
N LEU A 448 15.18 -11.20 19.73
CA LEU A 448 15.33 -11.25 21.19
C LEU A 448 16.75 -11.65 21.61
N ALA A 449 17.37 -12.59 20.89
CA ALA A 449 18.75 -12.98 21.13
C ALA A 449 19.73 -11.83 20.81
N ASP A 450 19.52 -11.11 19.70
CA ASP A 450 20.35 -9.98 19.33
C ASP A 450 20.20 -8.81 20.31
N LEU A 451 18.98 -8.54 20.81
CA LEU A 451 18.74 -7.55 21.88
C LEU A 451 19.48 -7.92 23.16
N ALA A 452 19.40 -9.19 23.59
CA ALA A 452 20.12 -9.67 24.77
C ALA A 452 21.64 -9.53 24.61
N ALA A 453 22.16 -9.77 23.40
CA ALA A 453 23.59 -9.63 23.09
C ALA A 453 24.10 -8.19 23.20
N VAL A 454 23.24 -7.18 23.01
CA VAL A 454 23.56 -5.76 23.17
C VAL A 454 23.13 -5.18 24.54
N GLY A 455 22.76 -6.03 25.50
CA GLY A 455 22.43 -5.60 26.87
C GLY A 455 20.95 -5.32 27.13
N ASP A 456 20.06 -5.80 26.26
CA ASP A 456 18.59 -5.66 26.26
C ASP A 456 18.06 -4.23 26.11
N TYR A 457 18.47 -3.30 26.97
CA TYR A 457 18.05 -1.89 26.96
C TYR A 457 19.26 -0.99 27.17
N PRO A 458 19.27 0.23 26.60
CA PRO A 458 20.27 1.23 26.92
C PRO A 458 20.19 1.60 28.41
N GLN A 459 21.31 1.80 29.06
CA GLN A 459 21.46 2.03 30.49
C GLN A 459 21.93 3.46 30.83
N ASN A 460 22.56 4.17 29.89
CA ASN A 460 23.22 5.46 30.15
C ASN A 460 22.30 6.67 29.89
N LEU A 461 20.98 6.46 29.95
CA LEU A 461 19.97 7.48 29.63
C LEU A 461 18.69 7.31 30.44
N ARG A 462 17.85 8.35 30.46
CA ARG A 462 16.49 8.26 31.01
C ARG A 462 15.56 7.54 30.04
N LYS A 463 14.92 6.47 30.48
CA LYS A 463 13.90 5.74 29.72
C LYS A 463 12.50 6.21 30.12
N VAL A 464 11.65 6.53 29.15
CA VAL A 464 10.24 6.91 29.33
C VAL A 464 9.39 6.05 28.41
N ALA A 465 8.25 5.57 28.89
CA ALA A 465 7.28 4.85 28.08
C ALA A 465 5.93 5.58 28.10
N VAL A 466 5.32 5.72 26.94
CA VAL A 466 3.96 6.22 26.74
C VAL A 466 3.19 5.12 26.02
N ALA A 467 2.05 4.71 26.55
CA ALA A 467 1.20 3.69 25.92
C ALA A 467 -0.14 4.33 25.55
N ASN A 468 -0.61 4.10 24.32
CA ASN A 468 -1.89 4.58 23.85
C ASN A 468 -2.95 3.51 24.11
N GLY A 469 -3.42 3.45 25.35
CA GLY A 469 -4.42 2.48 25.79
C GLY A 469 -5.49 3.13 26.66
N SER A 470 -6.40 2.33 27.19
CA SER A 470 -7.48 2.74 28.09
C SER A 470 -7.04 3.48 29.36
N GLY A 471 -5.72 3.59 29.60
CA GLY A 471 -5.13 4.18 30.81
C GLY A 471 -5.30 3.30 32.06
N THR A 472 -5.95 2.13 31.96
CA THR A 472 -6.24 1.26 33.09
C THR A 472 -5.13 0.24 33.38
N GLY A 473 -4.16 0.09 32.47
CA GLY A 473 -3.07 -0.88 32.61
C GLY A 473 -3.53 -2.35 32.61
N GLN A 474 -4.76 -2.63 32.17
CA GLN A 474 -5.30 -3.98 32.05
C GLN A 474 -5.35 -4.36 30.57
N THR A 475 -4.64 -5.42 30.21
CA THR A 475 -4.73 -6.12 28.92
C THR A 475 -5.93 -7.04 28.89
#